data_AF-A0A2M9KDC1-F1
#
_entry.id   AF-A0A2M9KDC1-F1
#
_cell.length_a   1.000
_cell.length_b   1.000
_cell.length_c   1.000
_cell.angle_alpha   90.00
_cell.angle_beta   90.00
_cell.angle_gamma   90.00
#
_symmetry.space_group_name_H-M   'P 1'
#
loop_
_entity.id
_entity.type
_entity.pdbx_description
1 polymer ?
#
loop_
_entity_poly.entity_id
_entity_poly.type
_entity_poly.pdbx_seq_one_letter_code
_entity_poly.pdbx_strand_id
1 'polypeptide(L)'
;MTGATLPTMNTPLPPADELALIDRELGQLDARRLYLLARRDWLLRQPAPLVWGAPAAAAAPGRPKEASAPGAQNLLLTLGAVLLAVAALAFTLISWGSLGIGGRSAVLAVVTAAALVTPAPLLRRGLRSTAESVAAVGLLLTVLDAYALFAVGMPAADADAATAYAAGAAAVLAAAWAGYGRALPALRIPLPAALLTAQLPLPLAALAADAGPAELGWALLATAALDLALAASAPARWPARAAWIPAAALGAGALLIGLSESAVAASAADAAAPAALLAAVAALGVAAAWRIPGAWPAATAGGLAAVAALGGTARPELAPGWAVVTHLALALPLLAAVRVTALPEPVRLGLARAGAGIAGLAALWGCAAAVTALAARLRVLDEVWAATTPAAGVPLAQPGVAAPVALLLAAGAARWLSRVLPGRPEPAVMAVALGWGGLFTAPLPLGLPVAAVLAAQLAVTAAAGLLALRSPDRPTAIAAGAVALLGAGNVSLAALDGRAATFAVLGLLGAGCAAGAAYGPAPRWARSGAAALAVGYATALVVALSALTDLAAPWWALPVLAVPAAVTAAGP
;
A
#
# COMPACT_ATOMS: atom_id res chain seq x y z
N MET A 1 39.15 -17.04 -1.71
CA MET A 1 40.58 -16.75 -1.98
C MET A 1 40.66 -16.52 -3.48
N THR A 2 41.02 -15.38 -4.04
CA THR A 2 42.05 -14.36 -3.76
C THR A 2 41.57 -13.05 -4.43
N GLY A 3 41.50 -11.87 -3.80
CA GLY A 3 42.62 -11.10 -3.29
C GLY A 3 43.19 -10.19 -4.39
N ALA A 4 42.63 -9.00 -4.60
CA ALA A 4 43.28 -7.89 -5.33
C ALA A 4 42.65 -6.53 -4.93
N THR A 5 43.07 -6.04 -3.77
CA THR A 5 43.12 -4.61 -3.45
C THR A 5 43.84 -3.86 -4.56
N LEU A 6 43.17 -2.92 -5.24
CA LEU A 6 43.86 -1.92 -6.06
C LEU A 6 44.32 -0.79 -5.14
N PRO A 7 45.63 -0.60 -4.94
CA PRO A 7 46.14 0.64 -4.40
C PRO A 7 46.03 1.67 -5.54
N THR A 8 45.07 2.59 -5.47
CA THR A 8 45.13 3.80 -6.30
C THR A 8 46.28 4.64 -5.77
N MET A 9 47.46 4.33 -6.30
CA MET A 9 48.66 5.11 -6.21
C MET A 9 48.35 6.52 -6.69
N ASN A 10 48.57 7.50 -5.82
CA ASN A 10 48.72 8.90 -6.18
C ASN A 10 49.99 9.06 -7.02
N THR A 11 49.96 8.58 -8.27
CA THR A 11 50.97 8.85 -9.26
C THR A 11 50.39 9.93 -10.18
N PRO A 12 50.96 11.14 -10.21
CA PRO A 12 50.51 12.17 -11.14
C PRO A 12 50.61 11.59 -12.56
N LEU A 13 49.51 11.65 -13.31
CA LEU A 13 49.52 11.27 -14.72
C LEU A 13 50.50 12.20 -15.46
N PRO A 14 51.12 11.75 -16.55
CA PRO A 14 51.82 12.65 -17.45
C PRO A 14 50.89 13.82 -17.84
N PRO A 15 51.38 15.07 -17.89
CA PRO A 15 50.52 16.25 -18.03
C PRO A 15 49.66 16.24 -19.31
N ALA A 16 50.08 15.53 -20.36
CA ALA A 16 49.29 15.34 -21.57
C ALA A 16 48.04 14.47 -21.35
N ASP A 17 48.14 13.42 -20.53
CA ASP A 17 47.03 12.52 -20.23
C ASP A 17 46.03 13.16 -19.25
N GLU A 18 46.52 13.98 -18.32
CA GLU A 18 45.69 14.76 -17.41
C GLU A 18 44.90 15.85 -18.15
N LEU A 19 45.54 16.58 -19.08
CA LEU A 19 44.85 17.52 -19.95
C LEU A 19 43.79 16.82 -20.82
N ALA A 20 44.11 15.65 -21.39
CA ALA A 20 43.16 14.88 -22.19
C ALA A 20 41.99 14.32 -21.37
N LEU A 21 42.17 14.11 -20.05
CA LEU A 21 41.09 13.77 -19.13
C LEU A 21 40.20 14.99 -18.86
N ILE A 22 40.81 16.13 -18.53
CA ILE A 22 40.11 17.39 -18.23
C ILE A 22 39.29 17.85 -19.44
N ASP A 23 39.85 17.79 -20.65
CA ASP A 23 39.14 18.17 -21.88
C ASP A 23 37.92 17.27 -22.14
N ARG A 24 38.01 15.98 -21.79
CA ARG A 24 36.88 15.05 -21.86
C ARG A 24 35.81 15.39 -20.82
N GLU A 25 36.19 15.71 -19.59
CA GLU A 25 35.24 16.11 -18.55
C GLU A 25 34.55 17.44 -18.88
N LEU A 26 35.30 18.42 -19.38
CA LEU A 26 34.74 19.68 -19.87
C LEU A 26 33.76 19.45 -21.02
N GLY A 27 34.10 18.60 -21.97
CA GLY A 27 33.19 18.22 -23.06
C GLY A 27 31.90 17.55 -22.57
N GLN A 28 31.97 16.68 -21.56
CA GLN A 28 30.79 16.07 -20.95
C GLN A 28 29.90 17.10 -20.23
N LEU A 29 30.51 18.05 -19.52
CA LEU A 29 29.78 19.12 -18.83
C LEU A 29 29.07 20.05 -19.81
N ASP A 30 29.73 20.42 -20.91
CA ASP A 30 29.12 21.25 -21.95
C ASP A 30 27.96 20.54 -22.65
N ALA A 31 28.10 19.24 -22.94
CA ALA A 31 26.99 18.44 -23.48
C ALA A 31 25.79 18.39 -22.52
N ARG A 32 26.05 18.25 -21.21
CA ARG A 32 25.00 18.26 -20.19
C ARG A 32 24.33 19.63 -20.08
N ARG A 33 25.09 20.71 -20.17
CA ARG A 33 24.59 22.08 -20.17
C ARG A 33 23.67 22.34 -21.35
N LEU A 34 24.09 21.96 -22.56
CA LEU A 34 23.28 22.12 -23.78
C LEU A 34 21.98 21.32 -23.71
N TYR A 35 22.03 20.08 -23.20
CA TYR A 35 20.84 19.28 -22.95
C TYR A 35 19.82 19.98 -22.02
N LEU A 36 20.30 20.53 -20.89
CA LEU A 36 19.44 21.22 -19.93
C LEU A 36 18.82 22.50 -20.51
N LEU A 37 19.57 23.27 -21.30
CA LEU A 37 19.05 24.44 -22.01
C LEU A 37 17.99 24.06 -23.04
N ALA A 38 18.23 23.02 -23.84
CA ALA A 38 17.25 22.51 -24.80
C ALA A 38 15.97 22.03 -24.11
N ARG A 39 16.10 21.35 -22.95
CA ARG A 39 14.95 20.91 -22.15
C ARG A 39 14.17 22.08 -21.57
N ARG A 40 14.85 23.13 -21.11
CA ARG A 40 14.22 24.38 -20.64
C ARG A 40 13.45 25.05 -21.76
N ASP A 41 14.05 25.22 -22.94
CA ASP A 41 13.38 25.85 -24.08
C ASP A 41 12.22 25.02 -24.62
N TRP A 42 12.31 23.69 -24.49
CA TRP A 42 11.17 22.81 -24.75
C TRP A 42 10.04 23.03 -23.73
N LEU A 43 10.35 23.10 -22.43
CA LEU A 43 9.37 23.37 -21.37
C LEU A 43 8.70 24.75 -21.54
N LEU A 44 9.46 25.78 -21.92
CA LEU A 44 8.93 27.12 -22.17
C LEU A 44 8.01 27.18 -23.40
N ARG A 45 8.19 26.28 -24.37
CA ARG A 45 7.32 26.17 -25.56
C ARG A 45 6.09 25.30 -25.32
N GLN A 46 5.98 24.61 -24.18
CA GLN A 46 4.77 23.86 -23.86
C GLN A 46 3.66 24.84 -23.43
N PRO A 47 2.47 24.81 -24.08
CA PRO A 47 1.33 25.56 -23.59
C PRO A 47 0.95 25.03 -22.20
N ALA A 48 0.88 25.93 -21.22
CA ALA A 48 0.40 25.57 -19.88
C ALA A 48 -1.03 25.02 -19.98
N PRO A 49 -1.38 23.93 -19.28
CA PRO A 49 -2.76 23.47 -19.23
C PRO A 49 -3.62 24.56 -18.61
N LEU A 50 -4.61 25.02 -19.37
CA LEU A 50 -5.62 25.97 -18.92
C LEU A 50 -6.38 25.37 -17.72
N VAL A 51 -5.99 25.78 -16.51
CA VAL A 51 -6.83 25.64 -15.33
C VAL A 51 -7.90 26.72 -15.43
N TRP A 52 -8.97 26.40 -16.15
CA TRP A 52 -10.30 27.01 -16.02
C TRP A 52 -10.74 27.10 -14.55
N GLY A 53 -10.80 28.32 -14.02
CA GLY A 53 -11.44 28.62 -12.74
C GLY A 53 -10.62 29.46 -11.75
N ALA A 54 -10.14 30.64 -12.16
CA ALA A 54 -9.77 31.69 -11.21
C ALA A 54 -10.06 33.07 -11.81
N PRO A 55 -10.71 34.00 -11.08
CA PRO A 55 -11.01 35.33 -11.59
C PRO A 55 -9.71 36.15 -11.77
N ALA A 56 -9.61 36.80 -12.92
CA ALA A 56 -8.47 37.60 -13.33
C ALA A 56 -8.30 38.84 -12.45
N ALA A 57 -7.29 38.85 -11.59
CA ALA A 57 -6.75 40.07 -10.99
C ALA A 57 -5.65 40.60 -11.91
N ALA A 58 -5.83 41.82 -12.41
CA ALA A 58 -4.88 42.53 -13.26
C ALA A 58 -3.51 42.61 -12.58
N ALA A 59 -2.50 41.97 -13.20
CA ALA A 59 -1.12 42.02 -12.75
C ALA A 59 -0.49 43.34 -13.21
N ALA A 60 -0.14 44.20 -12.26
CA ALA A 60 0.74 45.34 -12.47
C ALA A 60 2.16 44.85 -12.86
N PRO A 61 2.91 45.60 -13.70
CA PRO A 61 4.24 45.18 -14.13
C PRO A 61 5.24 45.28 -12.97
N GLY A 62 5.55 44.13 -12.38
CA GLY A 62 6.62 43.99 -11.40
C GLY A 62 7.98 44.11 -12.08
N ARG A 63 8.81 45.04 -11.60
CA ARG A 63 10.23 45.19 -11.96
C ARG A 63 10.97 43.85 -11.93
N PRO A 64 11.94 43.62 -12.83
CA PRO A 64 12.78 42.43 -12.77
C PRO A 64 13.59 42.46 -11.48
N LYS A 65 13.47 41.41 -10.65
CA LYS A 65 14.36 41.19 -9.53
C LYS A 65 15.60 40.50 -10.07
N GLU A 66 16.71 41.23 -10.09
CA GLU A 66 18.01 40.72 -10.47
C GLU A 66 18.35 39.46 -9.66
N ALA A 67 18.63 38.38 -10.39
CA ALA A 67 19.09 37.13 -9.84
C ALA A 67 20.57 37.28 -9.47
N SER A 68 20.85 37.54 -8.20
CA SER A 68 22.19 37.38 -7.64
C SER A 68 22.12 36.68 -6.28
N ALA A 69 22.72 35.47 -6.24
CA ALA A 69 23.19 34.69 -5.10
C ALA A 69 22.32 34.50 -3.83
N PRO A 70 21.19 33.76 -3.87
CA PRO A 70 20.50 33.30 -2.66
C PRO A 70 21.33 32.29 -1.83
N GLY A 71 22.25 31.56 -2.48
CA GLY A 71 23.00 30.47 -1.87
C GLY A 71 24.05 30.94 -0.85
N ALA A 72 24.90 31.90 -1.22
CA ALA A 72 25.99 32.38 -0.36
C ALA A 72 25.47 33.21 0.82
N GLN A 73 24.47 34.06 0.61
CA GLN A 73 23.88 34.87 1.68
C GLN A 73 23.08 34.02 2.67
N ASN A 74 22.29 33.04 2.20
CA ASN A 74 21.64 32.09 3.10
C ASN A 74 22.67 31.19 3.78
N LEU A 75 23.72 30.74 3.09
CA LEU A 75 24.81 29.98 3.73
C LEU A 75 25.45 30.81 4.83
N LEU A 76 25.82 32.06 4.57
CA LEU A 76 26.45 32.94 5.55
C LEU A 76 25.51 33.31 6.71
N LEU A 77 24.20 33.42 6.46
CA LEU A 77 23.20 33.61 7.52
C LEU A 77 23.00 32.35 8.36
N THR A 78 22.91 31.17 7.74
CA THR A 78 22.81 29.90 8.47
C THR A 78 24.10 29.59 9.21
N LEU A 79 25.26 29.84 8.59
CA LEU A 79 26.57 29.61 9.17
C LEU A 79 26.86 30.63 10.27
N GLY A 80 26.42 31.88 10.13
CA GLY A 80 26.43 32.88 11.19
C GLY A 80 25.51 32.52 12.35
N ALA A 81 24.30 32.02 12.09
CA ALA A 81 23.38 31.55 13.14
C ALA A 81 23.91 30.28 13.85
N VAL A 82 24.51 29.35 13.10
CA VAL A 82 25.16 28.14 13.64
C VAL A 82 26.40 28.53 14.44
N LEU A 83 27.25 29.43 13.94
CA LEU A 83 28.40 29.94 14.69
C LEU A 83 27.97 30.71 15.94
N LEU A 84 26.88 31.47 15.89
CA LEU A 84 26.35 32.16 17.06
C LEU A 84 25.76 31.17 18.07
N ALA A 85 25.08 30.12 17.61
CA ALA A 85 24.59 29.04 18.46
C ALA A 85 25.75 28.25 19.10
N VAL A 86 26.81 27.94 18.33
CA VAL A 86 28.03 27.29 18.82
C VAL A 86 28.80 28.21 19.76
N ALA A 87 28.86 29.52 19.50
CA ALA A 87 29.49 30.50 20.38
C ALA A 87 28.68 30.66 21.68
N ALA A 88 27.35 30.69 21.61
CA ALA A 88 26.49 30.68 22.79
C ALA A 88 26.64 29.36 23.57
N LEU A 89 26.74 28.21 22.89
CA LEU A 89 26.98 26.91 23.50
C LEU A 89 28.37 26.84 24.16
N ALA A 90 29.41 27.33 23.50
CA ALA A 90 30.76 27.41 24.03
C ALA A 90 30.85 28.41 25.20
N PHE A 91 30.18 29.56 25.10
CA PHE A 91 30.11 30.53 26.19
C PHE A 91 29.34 29.97 27.40
N THR A 92 28.26 29.23 27.16
CA THR A 92 27.48 28.55 28.21
C THR A 92 28.19 27.31 28.78
N LEU A 93 29.18 26.72 28.10
CA LEU A 93 29.92 25.56 28.59
C LEU A 93 31.32 25.91 29.15
N ILE A 94 31.98 26.96 28.67
CA ILE A 94 33.44 27.17 28.86
C ILE A 94 33.79 28.44 29.65
N SER A 95 32.91 29.44 29.78
CA SER A 95 33.26 30.72 30.46
C SER A 95 32.75 30.80 31.89
N TRP A 96 33.44 30.15 32.85
CA TRP A 96 32.84 29.85 34.16
C TRP A 96 33.78 29.80 35.37
N GLY A 97 34.76 30.70 35.45
CA GLY A 97 35.65 30.77 36.63
C GLY A 97 34.99 31.26 37.92
N SER A 98 33.98 32.14 37.87
CA SER A 98 33.49 32.85 39.08
C SER A 98 31.98 33.04 39.23
N LEU A 99 31.18 32.76 38.20
CA LEU A 99 29.71 32.91 38.27
C LEU A 99 29.08 31.57 38.64
N GLY A 100 28.46 31.49 39.82
CA GLY A 100 27.68 30.32 40.25
C GLY A 100 26.49 30.03 39.33
N ILE A 101 25.89 28.84 39.48
CA ILE A 101 24.81 28.30 38.62
C ILE A 101 23.64 29.30 38.44
N GLY A 102 23.27 30.06 39.47
CA GLY A 102 22.21 31.07 39.41
C GLY A 102 22.56 32.34 38.62
N GLY A 103 23.83 32.74 38.56
CA GLY A 103 24.26 33.88 37.72
C GLY A 103 24.17 33.55 36.22
N ARG A 104 24.35 32.26 35.88
CA ARG A 104 24.32 31.73 34.51
C ARG A 104 22.93 31.78 33.91
N SER A 105 21.96 31.29 34.67
CA SER A 105 20.56 31.27 34.29
C SER A 105 19.97 32.68 34.19
N ALA A 106 20.40 33.61 35.05
CA ALA A 106 19.97 35.02 34.97
C ALA A 106 20.44 35.71 33.69
N VAL A 107 21.71 35.54 33.29
CA VAL A 107 22.24 36.12 32.05
C VAL A 107 21.54 35.54 30.81
N LEU A 108 21.38 34.21 30.76
CA LEU A 108 20.65 33.55 29.67
C LEU A 108 19.21 34.04 29.57
N ALA A 109 18.47 34.11 30.68
CA ALA A 109 17.09 34.59 30.71
C ALA A 109 16.95 36.04 30.20
N VAL A 110 17.89 36.93 30.56
CA VAL A 110 17.91 38.32 30.07
C VAL A 110 18.15 38.36 28.56
N VAL A 111 19.09 37.56 28.05
CA VAL A 111 19.39 37.48 26.60
C VAL A 111 18.19 36.91 25.84
N THR A 112 17.55 35.85 26.34
CA THR A 112 16.34 35.27 25.74
C THR A 112 15.19 36.28 25.72
N ALA A 113 14.96 36.99 26.82
CA ALA A 113 13.93 38.03 26.89
C ALA A 113 14.19 39.17 25.89
N ALA A 114 15.44 39.64 25.78
CA ALA A 114 15.82 40.65 24.80
C ALA A 114 15.58 40.17 23.36
N ALA A 115 15.96 38.92 23.05
CA ALA A 115 15.74 38.32 21.74
C ALA A 115 14.25 38.17 21.38
N LEU A 116 13.38 37.84 22.35
CA LEU A 116 11.93 37.72 22.13
C LEU A 116 11.19 39.07 22.04
N VAL A 117 11.69 40.13 22.70
CA VAL A 117 11.05 41.46 22.65
C VAL A 117 11.45 42.24 21.38
N THR A 118 12.66 42.04 20.88
CA THR A 118 13.25 42.80 19.73
C THR A 118 12.44 42.72 18.42
N PRO A 119 11.78 41.61 18.05
CA PRO A 119 11.01 41.52 16.81
C PRO A 119 9.82 42.49 16.75
N ALA A 120 9.18 42.85 17.87
CA ALA A 120 8.03 43.75 17.90
C ALA A 120 8.34 45.17 17.34
N PRO A 121 9.36 45.90 17.81
CA PRO A 121 9.74 47.19 17.22
C PRO A 121 10.29 47.06 15.80
N LEU A 122 10.97 45.96 15.45
CA LEU A 122 11.45 45.72 14.07
C LEU A 122 10.30 45.57 13.08
N LEU A 123 9.21 44.89 13.47
CA LEU A 123 7.99 44.78 12.68
C LEU A 123 7.30 46.13 12.49
N ARG A 124 7.28 46.98 13.53
CA ARG A 124 6.76 48.36 13.44
C ARG A 124 7.57 49.22 12.46
N ARG A 125 8.86 48.92 12.27
CA ARG A 125 9.75 49.58 11.31
C ARG A 125 9.76 48.93 9.91
N GLY A 126 8.96 47.90 9.68
CA GLY A 126 8.87 47.21 8.38
C GLY A 126 9.98 46.18 8.10
N LEU A 127 10.87 45.92 9.05
CA LEU A 127 12.04 45.02 8.89
C LEU A 127 11.67 43.55 9.14
N ARG A 128 10.77 42.99 8.31
CA ARG A 128 10.22 41.64 8.52
C ARG A 128 11.28 40.52 8.49
N SER A 129 12.21 40.57 7.54
CA SER A 129 13.24 39.52 7.42
C SER A 129 14.12 39.44 8.65
N THR A 130 14.55 40.59 9.18
CA THR A 130 15.37 40.65 10.39
C THR A 130 14.57 40.24 11.63
N ALA A 131 13.30 40.67 11.71
CA ALA A 131 12.42 40.27 12.80
C ALA A 131 12.21 38.74 12.86
N GLU A 132 12.11 38.07 11.71
CA GLU A 132 12.02 36.61 11.63
C GLU A 132 13.31 35.91 12.06
N SER A 133 14.48 36.39 11.62
CA SER A 133 15.77 35.84 12.06
C SER A 133 15.96 35.99 13.58
N VAL A 134 15.66 37.16 14.12
CA VAL A 134 15.77 37.43 15.57
C VAL A 134 14.75 36.61 16.36
N ALA A 135 13.52 36.47 15.85
CA ALA A 135 12.52 35.58 16.45
C ALA A 135 12.97 34.11 16.44
N ALA A 136 13.56 33.63 15.35
CA ALA A 136 14.11 32.27 15.27
C ALA A 136 15.23 32.04 16.30
N VAL A 137 16.13 33.02 16.48
CA VAL A 137 17.15 32.98 17.54
C VAL A 137 16.50 32.98 18.93
N GLY A 138 15.49 33.83 19.17
CA GLY A 138 14.76 33.86 20.43
C GLY A 138 14.09 32.51 20.76
N LEU A 139 13.47 31.86 19.78
CA LEU A 139 12.89 30.52 19.93
C LEU A 139 13.98 29.48 20.26
N LEU A 140 15.12 29.52 19.58
CA LEU A 140 16.25 28.63 19.86
C LEU A 140 16.78 28.80 21.29
N LEU A 141 16.90 30.04 21.76
CA LEU A 141 17.33 30.34 23.13
C LEU A 141 16.35 29.78 24.17
N THR A 142 15.04 29.79 23.91
CA THR A 142 14.08 29.15 24.84
C THR A 142 14.26 27.63 24.94
N VAL A 143 14.70 26.95 23.87
CA VAL A 143 15.07 25.52 23.93
C VAL A 143 16.33 25.33 24.77
N LEU A 144 17.31 26.22 24.60
CA LEU A 144 18.55 26.19 25.38
C LEU A 144 18.29 26.45 26.88
N ASP A 145 17.35 27.35 27.21
CA ASP A 145 16.92 27.61 28.58
C ASP A 145 16.30 26.36 29.22
N ALA A 146 15.44 25.64 28.49
CA ALA A 146 14.89 24.37 28.96
C ALA A 146 15.97 23.30 29.17
N TYR A 147 16.94 23.20 28.26
CA TYR A 147 18.07 22.28 28.43
C TYR A 147 18.97 22.67 29.62
N ALA A 148 19.20 23.96 29.84
CA ALA A 148 20.00 24.43 30.98
C ALA A 148 19.31 24.10 32.31
N LEU A 149 17.98 24.27 32.40
CA LEU A 149 17.19 23.86 33.56
C LEU A 149 17.26 22.34 33.80
N PHE A 150 17.17 21.54 32.73
CA PHE A 150 17.37 20.11 32.79
C PHE A 150 18.77 19.74 33.33
N ALA A 151 19.83 20.27 32.73
CA ALA A 151 21.22 19.95 33.06
C ALA A 151 21.62 20.36 34.48
N VAL A 152 20.95 21.37 35.05
CA VAL A 152 21.20 21.83 36.43
C VAL A 152 20.35 21.05 37.44
N GLY A 153 19.10 20.75 37.10
CA GLY A 153 18.12 20.19 38.03
C GLY A 153 18.10 18.67 38.09
N MET A 154 18.67 17.97 37.10
CA MET A 154 18.53 16.52 36.95
C MET A 154 19.84 15.77 37.20
N PRO A 155 19.89 14.88 38.21
CA PRO A 155 20.98 13.93 38.38
C PRO A 155 21.08 12.98 37.18
N ALA A 156 22.30 12.57 36.80
CA ALA A 156 22.55 11.70 35.65
C ALA A 156 21.93 10.28 35.75
N ALA A 157 21.32 9.92 36.88
CA ALA A 157 20.78 8.59 37.14
C ALA A 157 19.28 8.42 36.79
N ASP A 158 18.54 9.50 36.52
CA ASP A 158 17.08 9.46 36.40
C ASP A 158 16.60 9.61 34.95
N ALA A 159 16.84 8.57 34.13
CA ALA A 159 16.47 8.55 32.70
C ALA A 159 14.95 8.71 32.47
N ASP A 160 14.11 8.13 33.32
CA ASP A 160 12.65 8.20 33.17
C ASP A 160 12.12 9.61 33.45
N ALA A 161 12.68 10.27 34.47
CA ALA A 161 12.36 11.65 34.80
C ALA A 161 12.82 12.63 33.70
N ALA A 162 13.85 12.27 32.92
CA ALA A 162 14.28 13.07 31.77
C ALA A 162 13.23 13.10 30.65
N THR A 163 12.57 11.97 30.38
CA THR A 163 11.50 11.88 29.39
C THR A 163 10.26 12.67 29.83
N ALA A 164 9.90 12.57 31.12
CA ALA A 164 8.80 13.36 31.70
C ALA A 164 9.09 14.88 31.63
N TYR A 165 10.32 15.28 31.94
CA TYR A 165 10.77 16.65 31.81
C TYR A 165 10.68 17.14 30.36
N ALA A 166 11.15 16.35 29.39
CA ALA A 166 11.09 16.69 27.98
C ALA A 166 9.64 16.87 27.48
N ALA A 167 8.72 16.01 27.93
CA ALA A 167 7.29 16.13 27.63
C ALA A 167 6.71 17.46 28.14
N GLY A 168 6.99 17.79 29.41
CA GLY A 168 6.55 19.05 30.03
C GLY A 168 7.17 20.29 29.38
N ALA A 169 8.48 20.27 29.13
CA ALA A 169 9.20 21.35 28.48
C ALA A 169 8.68 21.60 27.05
N ALA A 170 8.45 20.52 26.27
CA ALA A 170 7.86 20.64 24.94
C ALA A 170 6.46 21.27 24.97
N ALA A 171 5.63 20.92 25.96
CA ALA A 171 4.29 21.50 26.12
C ALA A 171 4.35 23.01 26.45
N VAL A 172 5.24 23.40 27.36
CA VAL A 172 5.44 24.81 27.74
C VAL A 172 5.98 25.62 26.56
N LEU A 173 6.98 25.10 25.85
CA LEU A 173 7.55 25.76 24.67
C LEU A 173 6.51 25.90 23.56
N ALA A 174 5.73 24.85 23.27
CA ALA A 174 4.66 24.89 22.28
C ALA A 174 3.62 25.97 22.62
N ALA A 175 3.17 26.04 23.88
CA ALA A 175 2.22 27.06 24.33
C ALA A 175 2.79 28.48 24.24
N ALA A 176 4.04 28.68 24.69
CA ALA A 176 4.74 29.97 24.63
C ALA A 176 4.90 30.45 23.18
N TRP A 177 5.34 29.57 22.28
CA TRP A 177 5.54 29.90 20.86
C TRP A 177 4.21 30.14 20.13
N ALA A 178 3.16 29.40 20.47
CA ALA A 178 1.81 29.65 19.96
C ALA A 178 1.26 31.01 20.43
N GLY A 179 1.47 31.36 21.70
CA GLY A 179 1.12 32.68 22.25
C GLY A 179 1.89 33.80 21.56
N TYR A 180 3.21 33.62 21.40
CA TYR A 180 4.10 34.58 20.73
C TYR A 180 3.71 34.81 19.26
N GLY A 181 3.44 33.72 18.51
CA GLY A 181 2.98 33.81 17.12
C GLY A 181 1.60 34.47 16.98
N ARG A 182 0.70 34.30 17.96
CA ARG A 182 -0.59 35.00 17.99
C ARG A 182 -0.46 36.48 18.35
N ALA A 183 0.45 36.84 19.25
CA ALA A 183 0.72 38.24 19.62
C ALA A 183 1.40 39.01 18.46
N LEU A 184 2.22 38.34 17.65
CA LEU A 184 2.93 38.93 16.52
C LEU A 184 2.57 38.21 15.19
N PRO A 185 1.35 38.40 14.66
CA PRO A 185 0.84 37.64 13.50
C PRO A 185 1.58 37.93 12.18
N ALA A 186 2.48 38.92 12.17
CA ALA A 186 3.34 39.22 11.03
C ALA A 186 4.55 38.25 10.94
N LEU A 187 4.86 37.51 12.01
CA LEU A 187 5.86 36.45 12.02
C LEU A 187 5.26 35.13 11.51
N ARG A 188 6.02 34.42 10.68
CA ARG A 188 5.61 33.17 10.03
C ARG A 188 6.23 31.95 10.70
N ILE A 189 7.37 32.08 11.36
CA ILE A 189 8.12 30.97 11.99
C ILE A 189 7.51 30.45 13.30
N PRO A 190 7.00 31.29 14.23
CA PRO A 190 6.60 30.82 15.56
C PRO A 190 5.44 29.81 15.56
N LEU A 191 4.45 29.98 14.69
CA LEU A 191 3.26 29.13 14.67
C LEU A 191 3.56 27.72 14.12
N PRO A 192 4.29 27.53 12.99
CA PRO A 192 4.77 26.22 12.58
C PRO A 192 5.69 25.56 13.61
N ALA A 193 6.58 26.32 14.25
CA ALA A 193 7.45 25.80 15.30
C ALA A 193 6.64 25.28 16.49
N ALA A 194 5.62 26.02 16.92
CA ALA A 194 4.70 25.61 17.98
C ALA A 194 3.90 24.36 17.62
N LEU A 195 3.46 24.23 16.37
CA LEU A 195 2.73 23.05 15.90
C LEU A 195 3.62 21.80 15.93
N LEU A 196 4.87 21.90 15.47
CA LEU A 196 5.80 20.77 15.49
C LEU A 196 6.17 20.37 16.93
N THR A 197 6.37 21.33 17.83
CA THR A 197 6.64 21.00 19.24
C THR A 197 5.42 20.49 19.99
N ALA A 198 4.20 20.91 19.61
CA ALA A 198 2.96 20.39 20.20
C ALA A 198 2.71 18.90 19.91
N GLN A 199 3.44 18.27 18.99
CA GLN A 199 3.31 16.84 18.68
C GLN A 199 4.04 15.92 19.66
N LEU A 200 4.97 16.47 20.44
CA LEU A 200 5.85 15.71 21.33
C LEU A 200 5.29 15.42 22.74
N PRO A 201 4.47 16.29 23.38
CA PRO A 201 4.10 16.12 24.79
C PRO A 201 3.38 14.81 25.09
N LEU A 202 2.38 14.43 24.31
CA LEU A 202 1.59 13.22 24.58
C LEU A 202 2.41 11.93 24.34
N PRO A 203 3.13 11.76 23.21
CA PRO A 203 3.99 10.59 23.02
C PRO A 203 5.11 10.50 24.06
N LEU A 204 5.76 11.62 24.41
CA LEU A 204 6.81 11.61 25.43
C LEU A 204 6.24 11.34 26.84
N ALA A 205 5.05 11.84 27.15
CA ALA A 205 4.39 11.54 28.42
C ALA A 205 4.01 10.05 28.53
N ALA A 206 3.57 9.42 27.44
CA ALA A 206 3.33 7.98 27.41
C ALA A 206 4.63 7.20 27.64
N LEU A 207 5.71 7.56 26.95
CA LEU A 207 7.02 6.92 27.15
C LEU A 207 7.56 7.12 28.58
N ALA A 208 7.36 8.29 29.16
CA ALA A 208 7.79 8.58 30.53
C ALA A 208 7.00 7.80 31.60
N ALA A 209 5.78 7.37 31.28
CA ALA A 209 4.94 6.55 32.15
C ALA A 209 5.21 5.05 32.00
N ASP A 210 6.22 4.65 31.20
CA ASP A 210 6.46 3.25 30.78
C ASP A 210 5.20 2.60 30.19
N ALA A 211 4.45 3.41 29.43
CA ALA A 211 3.15 3.03 28.91
C ALA A 211 3.27 1.90 27.88
N GLY A 212 2.32 0.96 27.91
CA GLY A 212 2.28 -0.15 26.97
C GLY A 212 2.07 0.31 25.51
N PRO A 213 2.28 -0.56 24.51
CA PRO A 213 2.13 -0.21 23.10
C PRO A 213 0.77 0.41 22.77
N ALA A 214 -0.32 -0.12 23.34
CA ALA A 214 -1.67 0.39 23.13
C ALA A 214 -1.86 1.83 23.63
N GLU A 215 -1.28 2.17 24.78
CA GLU A 215 -1.35 3.52 25.38
C GLU A 215 -0.55 4.53 24.58
N LEU A 216 0.64 4.14 24.09
CA LEU A 216 1.40 4.94 23.13
C LEU A 216 0.59 5.17 21.84
N GLY A 217 -0.11 4.15 21.34
CA GLY A 217 -1.02 4.27 20.21
C GLY A 217 -2.12 5.29 20.44
N TRP A 218 -2.73 5.32 21.63
CA TRP A 218 -3.72 6.33 22.01
C TRP A 218 -3.12 7.73 22.10
N ALA A 219 -1.90 7.88 22.62
CA ALA A 219 -1.20 9.18 22.66
C ALA A 219 -0.92 9.72 21.25
N LEU A 220 -0.49 8.87 20.31
CA LEU A 220 -0.30 9.23 18.90
C LEU A 220 -1.63 9.62 18.24
N LEU A 221 -2.69 8.84 18.49
CA LEU A 221 -4.01 9.11 17.93
C LEU A 221 -4.62 10.41 18.46
N ALA A 222 -4.49 10.68 19.76
CA ALA A 222 -4.93 11.92 20.39
C ALA A 222 -4.20 13.13 19.78
N THR A 223 -2.90 13.02 19.56
CA THR A 223 -2.09 14.06 18.90
C THR A 223 -2.55 14.29 17.46
N ALA A 224 -2.78 13.22 16.69
CA ALA A 224 -3.33 13.31 15.35
C ALA A 224 -4.73 13.95 15.30
N ALA A 225 -5.56 13.69 16.32
CA ALA A 225 -6.90 14.30 16.45
C ALA A 225 -6.83 15.80 16.73
N LEU A 226 -5.90 16.24 17.58
CA LEU A 226 -5.65 17.66 17.84
C LEU A 226 -5.17 18.36 16.57
N ASP A 227 -4.23 17.77 15.83
CA ASP A 227 -3.75 18.32 14.56
C ASP A 227 -4.89 18.44 13.52
N LEU A 228 -5.76 17.43 13.44
CA LEU A 228 -6.94 17.46 12.58
C LEU A 228 -7.95 18.55 13.00
N ALA A 229 -8.19 18.72 14.30
CA ALA A 229 -9.08 19.76 14.82
C ALA A 229 -8.52 21.17 14.54
N LEU A 230 -7.21 21.35 14.67
CA LEU A 230 -6.52 22.59 14.31
C LEU A 230 -6.60 22.85 12.80
N ALA A 231 -6.37 21.83 11.97
CA ALA A 231 -6.50 21.93 10.52
C ALA A 231 -7.94 22.27 10.07
N ALA A 232 -8.95 21.74 10.75
CA ALA A 232 -10.36 22.00 10.45
C ALA A 232 -10.86 23.37 10.94
N SER A 233 -10.21 23.97 11.93
CA SER A 233 -10.63 25.25 12.55
C SER A 233 -9.93 26.48 11.96
N ALA A 234 -8.83 26.31 11.22
CA ALA A 234 -8.05 27.42 10.69
C ALA A 234 -8.64 27.97 9.37
N PRO A 235 -8.92 29.29 9.27
CA PRO A 235 -9.28 29.91 7.99
C PRO A 235 -8.13 29.71 6.99
N ALA A 236 -8.46 29.43 5.73
CA ALA A 236 -7.59 28.97 4.63
C ALA A 236 -6.25 29.72 4.44
N ARG A 237 -5.34 29.58 5.41
CA ARG A 237 -3.99 30.10 5.44
C ARG A 237 -3.05 28.91 5.64
N TRP A 238 -1.86 29.05 5.08
CA TRP A 238 -0.74 28.10 5.02
C TRP A 238 -0.58 27.09 6.19
N PRO A 239 -0.75 27.45 7.49
CA PRO A 239 -0.57 26.48 8.59
C PRO A 239 -1.52 25.27 8.56
N ALA A 240 -2.71 25.38 7.96
CA ALA A 240 -3.68 24.28 7.95
C ALA A 240 -3.20 23.05 7.16
N ARG A 241 -2.45 23.23 6.06
CA ARG A 241 -1.91 22.11 5.26
C ARG A 241 -0.66 21.50 5.89
N ALA A 242 0.11 22.29 6.64
CA ALA A 242 1.32 21.83 7.31
C ALA A 242 1.03 20.81 8.43
N ALA A 243 -0.15 20.89 9.07
CA ALA A 243 -0.56 19.96 10.13
C ALA A 243 -0.98 18.56 9.63
N TRP A 244 -1.21 18.37 8.32
CA TRP A 244 -1.77 17.11 7.83
C TRP A 244 -0.73 16.00 7.68
N ILE A 245 0.48 16.34 7.25
CA ILE A 245 1.54 15.35 7.09
C ILE A 245 1.89 14.74 8.45
N PRO A 246 2.08 15.53 9.53
CA PRO A 246 2.26 14.98 10.87
C PRO A 246 1.05 14.21 11.39
N ALA A 247 -0.17 14.73 11.24
CA ALA A 247 -1.38 14.01 11.65
C ALA A 247 -1.51 12.65 10.96
N ALA A 248 -1.19 12.58 9.66
CA ALA A 248 -1.18 11.33 8.91
C ALA A 248 -0.09 10.37 9.39
N ALA A 249 1.11 10.88 9.69
CA ALA A 249 2.21 10.06 10.22
C ALA A 249 1.89 9.50 11.61
N LEU A 250 1.37 10.33 12.51
CA LEU A 250 0.95 9.94 13.87
C LEU A 250 -0.23 8.96 13.83
N GLY A 251 -1.24 9.22 12.99
CA GLY A 251 -2.37 8.32 12.78
C GLY A 251 -1.95 6.98 12.16
N ALA A 252 -0.97 6.98 11.24
CA ALA A 252 -0.39 5.75 10.70
C ALA A 252 0.38 4.98 11.76
N GLY A 253 1.11 5.66 12.66
CA GLY A 253 1.75 5.03 13.81
C GLY A 253 0.75 4.34 14.73
N ALA A 254 -0.34 5.02 15.10
CA ALA A 254 -1.43 4.44 15.89
C ALA A 254 -2.09 3.23 15.20
N LEU A 255 -2.28 3.31 13.87
CA LEU A 255 -2.80 2.20 13.07
C LEU A 255 -1.85 0.99 13.11
N LEU A 256 -0.55 1.19 12.90
CA LEU A 256 0.44 0.11 12.89
C LEU A 256 0.55 -0.57 14.25
N ILE A 257 0.53 0.20 15.34
CA ILE A 257 0.49 -0.33 16.71
C ILE A 257 -0.77 -1.16 16.94
N GLY A 258 -1.95 -0.63 16.58
CA GLY A 258 -3.20 -1.37 16.72
C GLY A 258 -3.20 -2.68 15.93
N LEU A 259 -2.64 -2.68 14.72
CA LEU A 259 -2.52 -3.88 13.88
C LEU A 259 -1.50 -4.88 14.44
N SER A 260 -0.36 -4.42 14.98
CA SER A 260 0.66 -5.31 15.55
C SER A 260 0.15 -5.99 16.81
N GLU A 261 -0.46 -5.24 17.72
CA GLU A 261 -1.05 -5.76 18.96
C GLU A 261 -2.21 -6.72 18.65
N SER A 262 -3.08 -6.36 17.69
CA SER A 262 -4.15 -7.26 17.23
C SER A 262 -3.62 -8.54 16.59
N ALA A 263 -2.40 -8.55 16.04
CA ALA A 263 -1.83 -9.73 15.40
C ALA A 263 -1.23 -10.73 16.39
N VAL A 264 -0.82 -10.25 17.58
CA VAL A 264 -0.19 -11.05 18.65
C VAL A 264 -1.21 -11.45 19.73
N ALA A 265 -2.39 -10.81 19.77
CA ALA A 265 -3.47 -11.14 20.70
C ALA A 265 -3.83 -12.65 20.68
N ALA A 266 -3.80 -13.28 21.86
CA ALA A 266 -4.04 -14.70 22.04
C ALA A 266 -5.51 -15.05 22.29
N SER A 267 -6.30 -14.09 22.77
CA SER A 267 -7.73 -14.24 23.06
C SER A 267 -8.54 -13.02 22.61
N ALA A 268 -9.87 -13.18 22.53
CA ALA A 268 -10.77 -12.07 22.23
C ALA A 268 -10.69 -10.94 23.28
N ALA A 269 -10.40 -11.27 24.54
CA ALA A 269 -10.22 -10.31 25.62
C ALA A 269 -8.95 -9.47 25.41
N ASP A 270 -7.83 -10.11 25.06
CA ASP A 270 -6.56 -9.42 24.76
C ASP A 270 -6.68 -8.52 23.53
N ALA A 271 -7.52 -8.93 22.56
CA ALA A 271 -7.78 -8.16 21.35
C ALA A 271 -8.68 -6.92 21.57
N ALA A 272 -9.32 -6.77 22.73
CA ALA A 272 -10.26 -5.69 22.98
C ALA A 272 -9.59 -4.30 22.98
N ALA A 273 -8.44 -4.17 23.64
CA ALA A 273 -7.68 -2.91 23.67
C ALA A 273 -7.19 -2.45 22.29
N PRO A 274 -6.50 -3.30 21.47
CA PRO A 274 -6.12 -2.90 20.12
C PRO A 274 -7.32 -2.69 19.20
N ALA A 275 -8.42 -3.44 19.37
CA ALA A 275 -9.64 -3.21 18.61
C ALA A 275 -10.27 -1.83 18.92
N ALA A 276 -10.26 -1.39 20.19
CA ALA A 276 -10.73 -0.06 20.57
C ALA A 276 -9.87 1.04 19.93
N LEU A 277 -8.53 0.87 19.92
CA LEU A 277 -7.61 1.79 19.25
C LEU A 277 -7.87 1.84 17.74
N LEU A 278 -8.00 0.69 17.08
CA LEU A 278 -8.30 0.59 15.65
C LEU A 278 -9.68 1.19 15.30
N ALA A 279 -10.69 1.01 16.15
CA ALA A 279 -12.00 1.64 15.99
C ALA A 279 -11.92 3.17 16.09
N ALA A 280 -11.07 3.69 16.99
CA ALA A 280 -10.85 5.13 17.11
C ALA A 280 -10.05 5.69 15.90
N VAL A 281 -9.06 4.95 15.38
CA VAL A 281 -8.39 5.28 14.11
C VAL A 281 -9.41 5.31 12.96
N ALA A 282 -10.35 4.36 12.92
CA ALA A 282 -11.40 4.32 11.92
C ALA A 282 -12.29 5.57 11.97
N ALA A 283 -12.75 5.95 13.17
CA ALA A 283 -13.55 7.15 13.38
C ALA A 283 -12.78 8.41 12.95
N LEU A 284 -11.51 8.52 13.31
CA LEU A 284 -10.66 9.65 12.94
C LEU A 284 -10.48 9.76 11.42
N GLY A 285 -10.19 8.64 10.75
CA GLY A 285 -9.98 8.61 9.30
C GLY A 285 -11.22 9.04 8.51
N VAL A 286 -12.41 8.60 8.94
CA VAL A 286 -13.69 9.01 8.37
C VAL A 286 -13.98 10.49 8.67
N ALA A 287 -13.75 10.95 9.90
CA ALA A 287 -13.92 12.35 10.29
C ALA A 287 -13.01 13.28 9.48
N ALA A 288 -11.75 12.88 9.25
CA ALA A 288 -10.82 13.60 8.40
C ALA A 288 -11.36 13.72 6.98
N ALA A 289 -11.73 12.60 6.35
CA ALA A 289 -12.29 12.59 4.99
C ALA A 289 -13.62 13.35 4.85
N TRP A 290 -14.38 13.48 5.94
CA TRP A 290 -15.59 14.31 5.99
C TRP A 290 -15.29 15.80 5.93
N ARG A 291 -14.26 16.26 6.63
CA ARG A 291 -13.93 17.70 6.74
C ARG A 291 -13.00 18.19 5.66
N ILE A 292 -12.28 17.27 5.03
CA ILE A 292 -11.17 17.60 4.17
C ILE A 292 -11.40 17.11 2.74
N PRO A 293 -11.43 18.03 1.75
CA PRO A 293 -11.41 17.65 0.34
C PRO A 293 -10.13 16.86 0.01
N GLY A 294 -10.29 15.70 -0.65
CA GLY A 294 -9.17 14.89 -1.10
C GLY A 294 -8.54 13.95 -0.06
N ALA A 295 -8.99 13.95 1.20
CA ALA A 295 -8.50 13.03 2.25
C ALA A 295 -9.08 11.60 2.13
N TRP A 296 -9.28 11.12 0.89
CA TRP A 296 -9.67 9.73 0.64
C TRP A 296 -8.69 8.70 1.21
N PRO A 297 -7.34 8.93 1.32
CA PRO A 297 -6.44 7.96 1.94
C PRO A 297 -6.75 7.75 3.42
N ALA A 298 -7.19 8.80 4.14
CA ALA A 298 -7.59 8.70 5.54
C ALA A 298 -8.86 7.86 5.71
N ALA A 299 -9.85 8.02 4.83
CA ALA A 299 -11.03 7.14 4.82
C ALA A 299 -10.68 5.69 4.44
N THR A 300 -9.71 5.48 3.52
CA THR A 300 -9.21 4.12 3.22
C THR A 300 -8.57 3.49 4.45
N ALA A 301 -7.64 4.20 5.09
CA ALA A 301 -6.99 3.74 6.32
C ALA A 301 -8.02 3.47 7.42
N GLY A 302 -9.03 4.34 7.56
CA GLY A 302 -10.11 4.14 8.52
C GLY A 302 -11.01 2.94 8.21
N GLY A 303 -11.30 2.68 6.94
CA GLY A 303 -12.03 1.47 6.51
C GLY A 303 -11.25 0.18 6.79
N LEU A 304 -9.92 0.19 6.53
CA LEU A 304 -9.04 -0.93 6.89
C LEU A 304 -9.00 -1.13 8.41
N ALA A 305 -8.88 -0.05 9.18
CA ALA A 305 -8.87 -0.08 10.64
C ALA A 305 -10.20 -0.60 11.21
N ALA A 306 -11.35 -0.23 10.63
CA ALA A 306 -12.66 -0.74 11.05
C ALA A 306 -12.79 -2.26 10.85
N VAL A 307 -12.34 -2.76 9.70
CA VAL A 307 -12.36 -4.21 9.43
C VAL A 307 -11.37 -4.93 10.35
N ALA A 308 -10.19 -4.36 10.59
CA ALA A 308 -9.20 -4.93 11.49
C ALA A 308 -9.67 -4.92 12.95
N ALA A 309 -10.37 -3.89 13.41
CA ALA A 309 -10.94 -3.83 14.76
C ALA A 309 -11.96 -4.96 14.97
N LEU A 310 -12.91 -5.10 14.04
CA LEU A 310 -13.95 -6.12 14.15
C LEU A 310 -13.39 -7.54 13.92
N GLY A 311 -12.60 -7.72 12.86
CA GLY A 311 -12.01 -9.02 12.52
C GLY A 311 -10.92 -9.47 13.48
N GLY A 312 -10.18 -8.53 14.07
CA GLY A 312 -9.12 -8.77 15.05
C GLY A 312 -9.65 -9.36 16.36
N THR A 313 -10.83 -8.93 16.83
CA THR A 313 -11.46 -9.53 18.02
C THR A 313 -11.91 -10.97 17.81
N ALA A 314 -12.36 -11.31 16.60
CA ALA A 314 -12.80 -12.66 16.26
C ALA A 314 -11.65 -13.60 15.88
N ARG A 315 -10.51 -13.07 15.44
CA ARG A 315 -9.38 -13.84 14.90
C ARG A 315 -8.87 -14.95 15.84
N PRO A 316 -8.64 -14.73 17.15
CA PRO A 316 -8.01 -15.72 18.02
C PRO A 316 -8.83 -17.01 18.16
N GLU A 317 -10.16 -16.90 18.02
CA GLU A 317 -11.10 -18.02 18.13
C GLU A 317 -11.30 -18.78 16.80
N LEU A 318 -10.76 -18.26 15.69
CA LEU A 318 -11.00 -18.79 14.35
C LEU A 318 -9.80 -19.58 13.84
N ALA A 319 -10.07 -20.69 13.15
CA ALA A 319 -9.04 -21.35 12.36
C ALA A 319 -8.47 -20.38 11.29
N PRO A 320 -7.17 -20.44 10.95
CA PRO A 320 -6.50 -19.43 10.13
C PRO A 320 -7.19 -19.07 8.81
N GLY A 321 -7.76 -20.07 8.13
CA GLY A 321 -8.51 -19.84 6.88
C GLY A 321 -9.81 -19.04 7.08
N TRP A 322 -10.53 -19.31 8.17
CA TRP A 322 -11.79 -18.61 8.48
C TRP A 322 -11.56 -17.18 8.94
N ALA A 323 -10.40 -16.86 9.53
CA ALA A 323 -10.04 -15.47 9.82
C ALA A 323 -10.07 -14.61 8.54
N VAL A 324 -9.53 -15.09 7.41
CA VAL A 324 -9.56 -14.37 6.12
C VAL A 324 -10.99 -14.17 5.62
N VAL A 325 -11.83 -15.20 5.73
CA VAL A 325 -13.25 -15.13 5.34
C VAL A 325 -14.01 -14.11 6.19
N THR A 326 -13.76 -14.06 7.50
CA THR A 326 -14.38 -13.09 8.41
C THR A 326 -13.98 -11.65 8.04
N HIS A 327 -12.69 -11.38 7.81
CA HIS A 327 -12.23 -10.06 7.38
C HIS A 327 -12.84 -9.67 6.01
N LEU A 328 -12.94 -10.63 5.08
CA LEU A 328 -13.59 -10.40 3.80
C LEU A 328 -15.08 -10.05 3.98
N ALA A 329 -15.81 -10.84 4.78
CA ALA A 329 -17.23 -10.62 5.04
C ALA A 329 -17.50 -9.24 5.66
N LEU A 330 -16.64 -8.80 6.59
CA LEU A 330 -16.69 -7.46 7.20
C LEU A 330 -16.33 -6.33 6.21
N ALA A 331 -15.52 -6.62 5.19
CA ALA A 331 -15.12 -5.64 4.18
C ALA A 331 -16.14 -5.46 3.05
N LEU A 332 -16.95 -6.47 2.74
CA LEU A 332 -17.95 -6.41 1.66
C LEU A 332 -18.94 -5.24 1.79
N PRO A 333 -19.49 -4.91 2.99
CA PRO A 333 -20.37 -3.75 3.16
C PRO A 333 -19.70 -2.42 2.78
N LEU A 334 -18.37 -2.29 2.92
CA LEU A 334 -17.66 -1.06 2.56
C LEU A 334 -17.75 -0.75 1.06
N LEU A 335 -17.89 -1.76 0.21
CA LEU A 335 -18.10 -1.58 -1.23
C LEU A 335 -19.43 -0.87 -1.53
N ALA A 336 -20.46 -1.08 -0.69
CA ALA A 336 -21.76 -0.43 -0.85
C ALA A 336 -21.70 1.08 -0.63
N ALA A 337 -20.64 1.61 0.01
CA ALA A 337 -20.45 3.05 0.23
C ALA A 337 -20.48 3.85 -1.09
N VAL A 338 -20.09 3.26 -2.23
CA VAL A 338 -20.16 3.91 -3.55
C VAL A 338 -21.58 4.38 -3.89
N ARG A 339 -22.60 3.64 -3.43
CA ARG A 339 -24.03 3.93 -3.69
C ARG A 339 -24.66 4.90 -2.69
N VAL A 340 -24.00 5.18 -1.57
CA VAL A 340 -24.55 6.07 -0.54
C VAL A 340 -24.25 7.51 -0.92
N THR A 341 -25.19 8.15 -1.61
CA THR A 341 -25.05 9.54 -2.10
C THR A 341 -25.00 10.58 -0.99
N ALA A 342 -25.47 10.24 0.21
CA ALA A 342 -25.39 11.09 1.40
C ALA A 342 -23.95 11.27 1.92
N LEU A 343 -23.02 10.38 1.55
CA LEU A 343 -21.64 10.45 1.99
C LEU A 343 -20.80 11.38 1.08
N PRO A 344 -19.87 12.18 1.65
CA PRO A 344 -18.90 12.92 0.86
C PRO A 344 -18.08 12.01 -0.06
N GLU A 345 -17.69 12.52 -1.24
CA GLU A 345 -16.90 11.77 -2.23
C GLU A 345 -15.60 11.14 -1.65
N PRO A 346 -14.78 11.84 -0.83
CA PRO A 346 -13.58 11.25 -0.27
C PRO A 346 -13.86 10.02 0.61
N VAL A 347 -14.96 10.04 1.35
CA VAL A 347 -15.40 8.96 2.24
C VAL A 347 -15.88 7.77 1.40
N ARG A 348 -16.72 8.02 0.40
CA ARG A 348 -17.23 6.99 -0.52
C ARG A 348 -16.10 6.26 -1.23
N LEU A 349 -15.15 7.01 -1.81
CA LEU A 349 -14.01 6.44 -2.52
C LEU A 349 -13.05 5.72 -1.57
N GLY A 350 -12.78 6.28 -0.39
CA GLY A 350 -11.89 5.67 0.60
C GLY A 350 -12.41 4.33 1.11
N LEU A 351 -13.67 4.28 1.55
CA LEU A 351 -14.29 3.04 2.05
C LEU A 351 -14.40 1.98 0.94
N ALA A 352 -14.77 2.38 -0.28
CA ALA A 352 -14.83 1.46 -1.41
C ALA A 352 -13.45 0.88 -1.78
N ARG A 353 -12.39 1.71 -1.71
CA ARG A 353 -11.01 1.25 -1.93
C ARG A 353 -10.52 0.31 -0.83
N ALA A 354 -10.88 0.56 0.43
CA ALA A 354 -10.58 -0.35 1.53
C ALA A 354 -11.25 -1.72 1.32
N GLY A 355 -12.56 -1.73 1.02
CA GLY A 355 -13.30 -2.95 0.73
C GLY A 355 -12.74 -3.72 -0.48
N ALA A 356 -12.43 -3.01 -1.57
CA ALA A 356 -11.84 -3.62 -2.77
C ALA A 356 -10.42 -4.15 -2.52
N GLY A 357 -9.61 -3.44 -1.71
CA GLY A 357 -8.28 -3.87 -1.32
C GLY A 357 -8.30 -5.16 -0.51
N ILE A 358 -9.16 -5.25 0.50
CA ILE A 358 -9.31 -6.47 1.32
C ILE A 358 -9.86 -7.63 0.48
N ALA A 359 -10.86 -7.38 -0.38
CA ALA A 359 -11.36 -8.38 -1.31
C ALA A 359 -10.29 -8.89 -2.28
N GLY A 360 -9.43 -8.00 -2.78
CA GLY A 360 -8.29 -8.35 -3.62
C GLY A 360 -7.25 -9.21 -2.89
N LEU A 361 -6.89 -8.85 -1.65
CA LEU A 361 -5.96 -9.63 -0.83
C LEU A 361 -6.52 -11.02 -0.49
N ALA A 362 -7.80 -11.11 -0.12
CA ALA A 362 -8.47 -12.39 0.14
C ALA A 362 -8.56 -13.26 -1.13
N ALA A 363 -8.82 -12.64 -2.30
CA ALA A 363 -8.79 -13.32 -3.58
C ALA A 363 -7.39 -13.84 -3.94
N LEU A 364 -6.33 -13.03 -3.72
CA LEU A 364 -4.95 -13.47 -3.95
C LEU A 364 -4.57 -14.67 -3.08
N TRP A 365 -4.94 -14.64 -1.80
CA TRP A 365 -4.75 -15.74 -0.87
C TRP A 365 -5.49 -17.01 -1.33
N GLY A 366 -6.78 -16.87 -1.71
CA GLY A 366 -7.58 -17.98 -2.24
C GLY A 366 -7.03 -18.53 -3.56
N CYS A 367 -6.53 -17.67 -4.45
CA CYS A 367 -5.90 -18.06 -5.71
C CYS A 367 -4.60 -18.84 -5.48
N ALA A 368 -3.76 -18.41 -4.53
CA ALA A 368 -2.55 -19.15 -4.16
C ALA A 368 -2.89 -20.57 -3.67
N ALA A 369 -3.95 -20.70 -2.86
CA ALA A 369 -4.46 -22.01 -2.44
C ALA A 369 -5.00 -22.85 -3.61
N ALA A 370 -5.73 -22.23 -4.53
CA ALA A 370 -6.23 -22.92 -5.73
C ALA A 370 -5.10 -23.40 -6.64
N VAL A 371 -4.09 -22.56 -6.89
CA VAL A 371 -2.93 -22.91 -7.72
C VAL A 371 -2.14 -24.06 -7.12
N THR A 372 -1.91 -24.05 -5.81
CA THR A 372 -1.21 -25.16 -5.12
C THR A 372 -2.01 -26.46 -5.19
N ALA A 373 -3.33 -26.41 -5.02
CA ALA A 373 -4.20 -27.58 -5.18
C ALA A 373 -4.21 -28.13 -6.63
N LEU A 374 -4.23 -27.24 -7.63
CA LEU A 374 -4.16 -27.61 -9.04
C LEU A 374 -2.80 -28.24 -9.40
N ALA A 375 -1.71 -27.64 -8.94
CA ALA A 375 -0.34 -28.10 -9.20
C ALA A 375 -0.04 -29.46 -8.55
N ALA A 376 -0.64 -29.76 -7.40
CA ALA A 376 -0.51 -31.06 -6.75
C ALA A 376 -0.94 -32.23 -7.65
N ARG A 377 -1.82 -32.00 -8.64
CA ARG A 377 -2.26 -33.03 -9.59
C ARG A 377 -1.20 -33.46 -10.61
N LEU A 378 -0.10 -32.71 -10.77
CA LEU A 378 0.97 -33.10 -11.68
C LEU A 378 1.67 -34.40 -11.25
N ARG A 379 1.57 -34.77 -9.96
CA ARG A 379 2.11 -36.03 -9.42
C ARG A 379 1.48 -37.28 -10.04
N VAL A 380 0.28 -37.18 -10.60
CA VAL A 380 -0.37 -38.31 -11.30
C VAL A 380 0.43 -38.74 -12.53
N LEU A 381 1.27 -37.86 -13.08
CA LEU A 381 2.13 -38.17 -14.23
C LEU A 381 3.29 -39.11 -13.88
N ASP A 382 3.65 -39.23 -12.60
CA ASP A 382 4.72 -40.13 -12.16
C ASP A 382 4.28 -41.60 -12.30
N GLU A 383 3.01 -41.91 -12.03
CA GLU A 383 2.43 -43.26 -12.13
C GLU A 383 1.00 -43.24 -12.70
N VAL A 384 0.88 -43.24 -14.02
CA VAL A 384 -0.43 -43.24 -14.72
C VAL A 384 -1.17 -44.57 -14.49
N TRP A 385 -2.48 -44.51 -14.21
CA TRP A 385 -3.34 -45.65 -13.88
C TRP A 385 -2.92 -46.44 -12.63
N ALA A 386 -2.17 -45.83 -11.73
CA ALA A 386 -1.81 -46.46 -10.46
C ALA A 386 -2.97 -46.51 -9.44
N ALA A 387 -4.11 -45.84 -9.73
CA ALA A 387 -5.26 -45.71 -8.82
C ALA A 387 -4.80 -45.26 -7.42
N THR A 388 -3.90 -44.29 -7.40
CA THR A 388 -3.32 -43.76 -6.17
C THR A 388 -4.39 -42.95 -5.44
N THR A 389 -5.00 -43.53 -4.42
CA THR A 389 -5.71 -42.73 -3.42
C THR A 389 -4.71 -41.69 -2.92
N PRO A 390 -5.00 -40.38 -3.04
CA PRO A 390 -4.07 -39.36 -2.58
C PRO A 390 -3.74 -39.65 -1.13
N ALA A 391 -2.45 -39.83 -0.82
CA ALA A 391 -2.02 -40.14 0.53
C ALA A 391 -2.60 -39.11 1.49
N ALA A 392 -3.43 -39.56 2.43
CA ALA A 392 -4.16 -38.72 3.40
C ALA A 392 -3.25 -38.00 4.42
N GLY A 393 -1.98 -37.79 4.10
CA GLY A 393 -0.92 -37.50 5.06
C GLY A 393 0.11 -36.47 4.60
N VAL A 394 -0.21 -35.58 3.64
CA VAL A 394 0.57 -34.33 3.53
C VAL A 394 -0.17 -33.25 4.32
N PRO A 395 0.15 -33.04 5.61
CA PRO A 395 -0.35 -31.93 6.40
C PRO A 395 0.36 -30.64 5.96
N LEU A 396 0.18 -30.24 4.72
CA LEU A 396 0.23 -28.82 4.44
C LEU A 396 -1.03 -28.26 5.08
N ALA A 397 -0.88 -27.20 5.89
CA ALA A 397 -1.97 -26.39 6.41
C ALA A 397 -2.77 -25.79 5.23
N GLN A 398 -3.50 -26.65 4.52
CA GLN A 398 -4.34 -26.32 3.40
C GLN A 398 -5.52 -25.56 3.99
N PRO A 399 -5.89 -24.40 3.44
CA PRO A 399 -6.94 -23.54 3.99
C PRO A 399 -8.36 -24.14 3.99
N GLY A 400 -8.49 -25.44 3.75
CA GLY A 400 -9.72 -26.20 3.80
C GLY A 400 -10.81 -25.58 2.92
N VAL A 401 -12.04 -25.58 3.42
CA VAL A 401 -13.21 -24.99 2.76
C VAL A 401 -13.15 -23.45 2.76
N ALA A 402 -12.29 -22.81 3.56
CA ALA A 402 -12.25 -21.36 3.67
C ALA A 402 -11.71 -20.66 2.41
N ALA A 403 -10.73 -21.25 1.72
CA ALA A 403 -10.22 -20.73 0.44
C ALA A 403 -11.28 -20.65 -0.67
N PRO A 404 -12.04 -21.73 -0.99
CA PRO A 404 -13.09 -21.64 -1.99
C PRO A 404 -14.20 -20.68 -1.57
N VAL A 405 -14.56 -20.62 -0.27
CA VAL A 405 -15.53 -19.63 0.23
C VAL A 405 -15.04 -18.19 0.00
N ALA A 406 -13.77 -17.89 0.30
CA ALA A 406 -13.20 -16.57 0.05
C ALA A 406 -13.22 -16.19 -1.44
N LEU A 407 -12.86 -17.14 -2.33
CA LEU A 407 -12.93 -16.93 -3.78
C LEU A 407 -14.36 -16.65 -4.26
N LEU A 408 -15.35 -17.39 -3.76
CA LEU A 408 -16.76 -17.20 -4.11
C LEU A 408 -17.33 -15.86 -3.61
N LEU A 409 -16.98 -15.46 -2.38
CA LEU A 409 -17.36 -14.16 -1.84
C LEU A 409 -16.72 -13.00 -2.64
N ALA A 410 -15.43 -13.12 -2.98
CA ALA A 410 -14.73 -12.15 -3.81
C ALA A 410 -15.30 -12.11 -5.25
N ALA A 411 -15.69 -13.27 -5.81
CA ALA A 411 -16.39 -13.34 -7.09
C ALA A 411 -17.75 -12.64 -7.05
N GLY A 412 -18.51 -12.82 -5.97
CA GLY A 412 -19.77 -12.12 -5.73
C GLY A 412 -19.57 -10.61 -5.65
N ALA A 413 -18.53 -10.15 -4.95
CA ALA A 413 -18.14 -8.74 -4.86
C ALA A 413 -17.78 -8.16 -6.23
N ALA A 414 -16.95 -8.86 -7.01
CA ALA A 414 -16.55 -8.45 -8.36
C ALA A 414 -17.76 -8.42 -9.32
N ARG A 415 -18.68 -9.37 -9.19
CA ARG A 415 -19.92 -9.43 -9.96
C ARG A 415 -20.86 -8.28 -9.61
N TRP A 416 -20.95 -7.91 -8.35
CA TRP A 416 -21.70 -6.75 -7.90
C TRP A 416 -21.07 -5.47 -8.46
N LEU A 417 -19.75 -5.34 -8.37
CA LEU A 417 -19.02 -4.17 -8.86
C LEU A 417 -19.16 -3.99 -10.38
N SER A 418 -19.21 -5.08 -11.16
CA SER A 418 -19.46 -5.00 -12.62
C SER A 418 -20.85 -4.46 -12.96
N ARG A 419 -21.83 -4.59 -12.06
CA ARG A 419 -23.16 -3.98 -12.21
C ARG A 419 -23.17 -2.51 -11.78
N VAL A 420 -22.32 -2.13 -10.84
CA VAL A 420 -22.27 -0.76 -10.29
C VAL A 420 -21.43 0.18 -11.15
N LEU A 421 -20.39 -0.35 -11.81
CA LEU A 421 -19.48 0.39 -12.68
C LEU A 421 -19.67 -0.01 -14.15
N PRO A 422 -20.78 0.40 -14.79
CA PRO A 422 -21.02 0.08 -16.20
C PRO A 422 -19.89 0.66 -17.08
N GLY A 423 -19.45 -0.12 -18.07
CA GLY A 423 -18.38 0.27 -18.99
C GLY A 423 -16.98 -0.23 -18.64
N ARG A 424 -16.78 -0.90 -17.50
CA ARG A 424 -15.52 -1.59 -17.19
C ARG A 424 -15.67 -3.12 -17.22
N PRO A 425 -14.93 -3.83 -18.11
CA PRO A 425 -15.01 -5.29 -18.19
C PRO A 425 -14.24 -6.01 -17.07
N GLU A 426 -13.28 -5.33 -16.43
CA GLU A 426 -12.37 -5.93 -15.44
C GLU A 426 -13.08 -6.66 -14.29
N PRO A 427 -14.12 -6.11 -13.62
CA PRO A 427 -14.77 -6.80 -12.51
C PRO A 427 -15.60 -8.01 -12.98
N ALA A 428 -16.11 -7.98 -14.22
CA ALA A 428 -16.82 -9.13 -14.79
C ALA A 428 -15.85 -10.29 -15.09
N VAL A 429 -14.69 -9.98 -15.66
CA VAL A 429 -13.59 -10.94 -15.88
C VAL A 429 -13.14 -11.55 -14.55
N MET A 430 -12.91 -10.71 -13.53
CA MET A 430 -12.50 -11.16 -12.21
C MET A 430 -13.56 -12.05 -11.55
N ALA A 431 -14.85 -11.72 -11.69
CA ALA A 431 -15.94 -12.54 -11.16
C ALA A 431 -15.96 -13.94 -11.78
N VAL A 432 -15.71 -14.06 -13.09
CA VAL A 432 -15.65 -15.36 -13.77
C VAL A 432 -14.43 -16.16 -13.29
N ALA A 433 -13.25 -15.55 -13.25
CA ALA A 433 -12.03 -16.23 -12.84
C ALA A 433 -12.08 -16.71 -11.38
N LEU A 434 -12.48 -15.84 -10.45
CA LEU A 434 -12.61 -16.16 -9.03
C LEU A 434 -13.75 -17.15 -8.77
N GLY A 435 -14.88 -16.98 -9.46
CA GLY A 435 -16.04 -17.87 -9.34
C GLY A 435 -15.71 -19.28 -9.81
N TRP A 436 -15.01 -19.41 -10.95
CA TRP A 436 -14.50 -20.69 -11.42
C TRP A 436 -13.52 -21.29 -10.41
N GLY A 437 -12.51 -20.52 -9.95
CA GLY A 437 -11.52 -21.02 -8.99
C GLY A 437 -12.15 -21.54 -7.70
N GLY A 438 -13.12 -20.80 -7.15
CA GLY A 438 -13.86 -21.19 -5.95
C GLY A 438 -14.71 -22.45 -6.16
N LEU A 439 -15.52 -22.49 -7.23
CA LEU A 439 -16.37 -23.66 -7.53
C LEU A 439 -15.56 -24.91 -7.89
N PHE A 440 -14.45 -24.74 -8.60
CA PHE A 440 -13.61 -25.85 -9.06
C PHE A 440 -12.81 -26.50 -7.92
N THR A 441 -12.44 -25.71 -6.91
CA THR A 441 -11.66 -26.19 -5.75
C THR A 441 -12.54 -26.59 -4.55
N ALA A 442 -13.79 -26.12 -4.48
CA ALA A 442 -14.73 -26.43 -3.40
C ALA A 442 -14.94 -27.93 -3.10
N PRO A 443 -14.99 -28.85 -4.07
CA PRO A 443 -15.19 -30.27 -3.80
C PRO A 443 -13.99 -30.96 -3.11
N LEU A 444 -12.78 -30.42 -3.27
CA LEU A 444 -11.54 -31.03 -2.79
C LEU A 444 -11.48 -31.21 -1.26
N PRO A 445 -11.76 -30.19 -0.43
CA PRO A 445 -11.71 -30.31 1.03
C PRO A 445 -12.92 -31.03 1.66
N LEU A 446 -13.94 -31.41 0.89
CA LEU A 446 -15.20 -31.94 1.42
C LEU A 446 -15.19 -33.45 1.69
N GLY A 447 -14.08 -34.15 1.41
CA GLY A 447 -13.98 -35.61 1.61
C GLY A 447 -14.92 -36.41 0.69
N LEU A 448 -15.31 -35.84 -0.45
CA LEU A 448 -16.20 -36.48 -1.41
C LEU A 448 -15.49 -37.63 -2.16
N PRO A 449 -16.24 -38.66 -2.63
CA PRO A 449 -15.70 -39.67 -3.52
C PRO A 449 -15.06 -39.06 -4.77
N VAL A 450 -13.98 -39.65 -5.28
CA VAL A 450 -13.24 -39.16 -6.45
C VAL A 450 -14.15 -38.90 -7.66
N ALA A 451 -15.09 -39.80 -7.92
CA ALA A 451 -16.07 -39.64 -9.00
C ALA A 451 -16.95 -38.39 -8.84
N ALA A 452 -17.39 -38.08 -7.61
CA ALA A 452 -18.18 -36.89 -7.31
C ALA A 452 -17.36 -35.61 -7.48
N VAL A 453 -16.08 -35.62 -7.07
CA VAL A 453 -15.15 -34.51 -7.29
C VAL A 453 -14.94 -34.26 -8.79
N LEU A 454 -14.66 -35.30 -9.58
CA LEU A 454 -14.48 -35.18 -11.03
C LEU A 454 -15.75 -34.71 -11.72
N ALA A 455 -16.92 -35.23 -11.33
CA ALA A 455 -18.21 -34.80 -11.87
C ALA A 455 -18.49 -33.32 -11.60
N ALA A 456 -18.23 -32.85 -10.38
CA ALA A 456 -18.37 -31.44 -10.03
C ALA A 456 -17.41 -30.55 -10.85
N GLN A 457 -16.15 -30.95 -10.98
CA GLN A 457 -15.15 -30.20 -11.76
C GLN A 457 -15.46 -30.19 -13.26
N LEU A 458 -15.97 -31.28 -13.82
CA LEU A 458 -16.51 -31.34 -15.18
C LEU A 458 -17.69 -30.38 -15.37
N ALA A 459 -18.65 -30.38 -14.44
CA ALA A 459 -19.80 -29.50 -14.50
C ALA A 459 -19.40 -28.01 -14.47
N VAL A 460 -18.45 -27.63 -13.61
CA VAL A 460 -17.91 -26.27 -13.53
C VAL A 460 -17.17 -25.90 -14.82
N THR A 461 -16.39 -26.83 -15.39
CA THR A 461 -15.69 -26.64 -16.67
C THR A 461 -16.67 -26.47 -17.83
N ALA A 462 -17.72 -27.28 -17.89
CA ALA A 462 -18.77 -27.17 -18.90
C ALA A 462 -19.54 -25.84 -18.76
N ALA A 463 -19.86 -25.41 -17.54
CA ALA A 463 -20.49 -24.12 -17.28
C ALA A 463 -19.61 -22.95 -17.76
N ALA A 464 -18.30 -23.01 -17.52
CA ALA A 464 -17.36 -22.00 -18.04
C ALA A 464 -17.30 -22.01 -19.58
N GLY A 465 -17.29 -23.19 -20.22
CA GLY A 465 -17.35 -23.31 -21.68
C GLY A 465 -18.66 -22.73 -22.26
N LEU A 466 -19.80 -23.02 -21.64
CA LEU A 466 -21.09 -22.43 -22.03
C LEU A 466 -21.09 -20.90 -21.87
N LEU A 467 -20.50 -20.38 -20.79
CA LEU A 467 -20.32 -18.94 -20.59
C LEU A 467 -19.42 -18.34 -21.68
N ALA A 468 -18.35 -19.01 -22.09
CA ALA A 468 -17.49 -18.56 -23.17
C ALA A 468 -18.23 -18.45 -24.52
N LEU A 469 -19.13 -19.39 -24.79
CA LEU A 469 -19.93 -19.44 -26.02
C LEU A 469 -21.10 -18.45 -26.04
N ARG A 470 -21.66 -18.11 -24.87
CA ARG A 470 -22.87 -17.29 -24.73
C ARG A 470 -22.63 -15.85 -24.29
N SER A 471 -21.46 -15.52 -23.75
CA SER A 471 -21.20 -14.17 -23.23
C SER A 471 -21.18 -13.14 -24.36
N PRO A 472 -21.96 -12.04 -24.27
CA PRO A 472 -21.94 -10.99 -25.28
C PRO A 472 -20.64 -10.18 -25.23
N ASP A 473 -20.05 -10.06 -24.05
CA ASP A 473 -18.81 -9.32 -23.82
C ASP A 473 -17.58 -10.19 -24.14
N ARG A 474 -16.85 -9.80 -25.19
CA ARG A 474 -15.60 -10.46 -25.60
C ARG A 474 -14.59 -10.72 -24.47
N PRO A 475 -14.26 -9.77 -23.56
CA PRO A 475 -13.29 -10.04 -22.49
C PRO A 475 -13.77 -11.10 -21.51
N THR A 476 -15.06 -11.10 -21.17
CA THR A 476 -15.68 -12.10 -20.28
C THR A 476 -15.72 -13.47 -20.96
N ALA A 477 -16.03 -13.51 -22.26
CA ALA A 477 -16.01 -14.73 -23.07
C ALA A 477 -14.61 -15.35 -23.13
N ILE A 478 -13.56 -14.54 -23.32
CA ILE A 478 -12.16 -14.99 -23.33
C ILE A 478 -11.75 -15.53 -21.96
N ALA A 479 -12.08 -14.82 -20.88
CA ALA A 479 -11.78 -15.26 -19.52
C ALA A 479 -12.47 -16.60 -19.19
N ALA A 480 -13.75 -16.73 -19.55
CA ALA A 480 -14.51 -17.97 -19.41
C ALA A 480 -13.90 -19.12 -20.22
N GLY A 481 -13.46 -18.85 -21.45
CA GLY A 481 -12.78 -19.83 -22.29
C GLY A 481 -11.44 -20.26 -21.72
N ALA A 482 -10.65 -19.33 -21.19
CA ALA A 482 -9.36 -19.62 -20.57
C ALA A 482 -9.51 -20.51 -19.32
N VAL A 483 -10.46 -20.20 -18.43
CA VAL A 483 -10.70 -21.05 -17.24
C VAL A 483 -11.35 -22.38 -17.59
N ALA A 484 -12.18 -22.45 -18.65
CA ALA A 484 -12.68 -23.71 -19.19
C ALA A 484 -11.54 -24.60 -19.72
N LEU A 485 -10.58 -24.03 -20.46
CA LEU A 485 -9.38 -24.75 -20.92
C LEU A 485 -8.53 -25.26 -19.75
N LEU A 486 -8.27 -24.40 -18.76
CA LEU A 486 -7.52 -24.78 -17.56
C LEU A 486 -8.23 -25.90 -16.78
N GLY A 487 -9.55 -25.81 -16.61
CA GLY A 487 -10.35 -26.86 -15.99
C GLY A 487 -10.32 -28.16 -16.78
N ALA A 488 -10.52 -28.10 -18.09
CA ALA A 488 -10.51 -29.26 -18.96
C ALA A 488 -9.15 -29.99 -18.90
N GLY A 489 -8.04 -29.25 -18.94
CA GLY A 489 -6.69 -29.80 -18.77
C GLY A 489 -6.48 -30.41 -17.38
N ASN A 490 -6.86 -29.71 -16.31
CA ASN A 490 -6.66 -30.20 -14.95
C ASN A 490 -7.51 -31.45 -14.63
N VAL A 491 -8.77 -31.50 -15.08
CA VAL A 491 -9.63 -32.67 -14.93
C VAL A 491 -9.12 -33.83 -15.78
N SER A 492 -8.58 -33.57 -16.99
CA SER A 492 -7.97 -34.62 -17.82
C SER A 492 -6.78 -35.26 -17.11
N LEU A 493 -5.90 -34.45 -16.50
CA LEU A 493 -4.79 -34.94 -15.69
C LEU A 493 -5.29 -35.75 -14.48
N ALA A 494 -6.31 -35.26 -13.78
CA ALA A 494 -6.90 -35.96 -12.65
C ALA A 494 -7.49 -37.33 -13.03
N ALA A 495 -8.06 -37.43 -14.24
CA ALA A 495 -8.68 -38.64 -14.74
C ALA A 495 -7.68 -39.75 -15.10
N LEU A 496 -6.40 -39.41 -15.31
CA LEU A 496 -5.32 -40.37 -15.60
C LEU A 496 -5.00 -41.30 -14.42
N ASP A 497 -5.46 -40.98 -13.22
CA ASP A 497 -5.27 -41.85 -12.06
C ASP A 497 -6.08 -43.15 -12.17
N GLY A 498 -7.18 -43.17 -12.92
CA GLY A 498 -8.03 -44.36 -13.09
C GLY A 498 -8.56 -44.55 -14.51
N ARG A 499 -8.49 -45.78 -15.05
CA ARG A 499 -8.88 -46.10 -16.43
C ARG A 499 -10.30 -45.67 -16.78
N ALA A 500 -11.28 -46.04 -15.95
CA ALA A 500 -12.68 -45.69 -16.19
C ALA A 500 -12.91 -44.16 -16.19
N ALA A 501 -12.22 -43.45 -15.28
CA ALA A 501 -12.27 -42.00 -15.22
C ALA A 501 -11.63 -41.37 -16.47
N THR A 502 -10.50 -41.89 -16.95
CA THR A 502 -9.82 -41.43 -18.17
C THR A 502 -10.77 -41.44 -19.36
N PHE A 503 -11.40 -42.58 -19.66
CA PHE A 503 -12.29 -42.69 -20.81
C PHE A 503 -13.55 -41.82 -20.66
N ALA A 504 -14.17 -41.81 -19.47
CA ALA A 504 -15.37 -41.02 -19.23
C ALA A 504 -15.10 -39.52 -19.36
N VAL A 505 -14.03 -39.01 -18.74
CA VAL A 505 -13.68 -37.58 -18.76
C VAL A 505 -13.30 -37.12 -20.17
N LEU A 506 -12.40 -37.84 -20.85
CA LEU A 506 -11.98 -37.46 -22.20
C LEU A 506 -13.14 -37.53 -23.20
N GLY A 507 -14.03 -38.52 -23.07
CA GLY A 507 -15.25 -38.63 -23.88
C GLY A 507 -16.22 -37.49 -23.66
N LEU A 508 -16.50 -37.15 -22.40
CA LEU A 508 -17.41 -36.05 -22.06
C LEU A 508 -16.84 -34.68 -22.50
N LEU A 509 -15.55 -34.45 -22.31
CA LEU A 509 -14.89 -33.21 -22.77
C LEU A 509 -14.87 -33.13 -24.30
N GLY A 510 -14.55 -34.21 -25.01
CA GLY A 510 -14.59 -34.27 -26.47
C GLY A 510 -15.99 -34.02 -27.04
N ALA A 511 -17.01 -34.68 -26.49
CA ALA A 511 -18.41 -34.48 -26.88
C ALA A 511 -18.89 -33.04 -26.59
N GLY A 512 -18.55 -32.49 -25.43
CA GLY A 512 -18.86 -31.10 -25.07
C GLY A 512 -18.20 -30.09 -26.03
N CYS A 513 -16.94 -30.32 -26.41
CA CYS A 513 -16.24 -29.50 -27.38
C CYS A 513 -16.87 -29.60 -28.79
N ALA A 514 -17.27 -30.80 -29.23
CA ALA A 514 -17.98 -30.98 -30.50
C ALA A 514 -19.33 -30.25 -30.51
N ALA A 515 -20.10 -30.33 -29.43
CA ALA A 515 -21.34 -29.58 -29.27
C ALA A 515 -21.11 -28.05 -29.28
N GLY A 516 -20.02 -27.59 -28.65
CA GLY A 516 -19.62 -26.18 -28.69
C GLY A 516 -19.22 -25.70 -30.09
N ALA A 517 -18.56 -26.55 -30.88
CA ALA A 517 -18.23 -26.25 -32.28
C ALA A 517 -19.49 -26.13 -33.16
N ALA A 518 -20.50 -26.97 -32.91
CA ALA A 518 -21.80 -26.94 -33.59
C ALA A 518 -22.73 -25.82 -33.12
N TYR A 519 -22.38 -25.08 -32.06
CA TYR A 519 -23.24 -24.03 -31.51
C TYR A 519 -23.23 -22.78 -32.40
N GLY A 520 -24.18 -22.72 -33.34
CA GLY A 520 -24.33 -21.66 -34.34
C GLY A 520 -24.19 -20.22 -33.83
N PRO A 521 -24.79 -19.84 -32.69
CA PRO A 521 -24.72 -18.47 -32.16
C PRO A 521 -23.36 -18.04 -31.60
N ALA A 522 -22.41 -18.96 -31.40
CA ALA A 522 -21.10 -18.62 -30.85
C ALA A 522 -20.20 -17.86 -31.84
N PRO A 523 -19.29 -17.01 -31.34
CA PRO A 523 -18.32 -16.33 -32.18
C PRO A 523 -17.35 -17.33 -32.84
N ARG A 524 -16.90 -17.01 -34.06
CA ARG A 524 -16.07 -17.92 -34.89
C ARG A 524 -14.83 -18.44 -34.15
N TRP A 525 -14.12 -17.59 -33.41
CA TRP A 525 -12.92 -17.98 -32.67
C TRP A 525 -13.21 -19.07 -31.62
N ALA A 526 -14.36 -18.99 -30.93
CA ALA A 526 -14.73 -19.95 -29.90
C ALA A 526 -15.13 -21.29 -30.52
N ARG A 527 -15.86 -21.27 -31.64
CA ARG A 527 -16.23 -22.49 -32.38
C ARG A 527 -15.02 -23.20 -32.97
N SER A 528 -14.08 -22.46 -33.57
CA SER A 528 -12.83 -23.02 -34.09
C SER A 528 -11.98 -23.63 -32.97
N GLY A 529 -11.88 -22.95 -31.82
CA GLY A 529 -11.20 -23.51 -30.64
C GLY A 529 -11.86 -24.78 -30.13
N ALA A 530 -13.19 -24.79 -30.00
CA ALA A 530 -13.95 -25.97 -29.58
C ALA A 530 -13.80 -27.13 -30.57
N ALA A 531 -13.77 -26.88 -31.88
CA ALA A 531 -13.51 -27.90 -32.89
C ALA A 531 -12.11 -28.52 -32.73
N ALA A 532 -11.08 -27.69 -32.58
CA ALA A 532 -9.71 -28.16 -32.37
C ALA A 532 -9.58 -29.01 -31.09
N LEU A 533 -10.22 -28.60 -29.99
CA LEU A 533 -10.24 -29.38 -28.75
C LEU A 533 -11.00 -30.70 -28.91
N ALA A 534 -12.10 -30.72 -29.66
CA ALA A 534 -12.85 -31.94 -29.91
C ALA A 534 -11.99 -32.99 -30.63
N VAL A 535 -11.23 -32.57 -31.65
CA VAL A 535 -10.24 -33.43 -32.32
C VAL A 535 -9.15 -33.89 -31.35
N GLY A 536 -8.60 -32.97 -30.55
CA GLY A 536 -7.56 -33.30 -29.57
C GLY A 536 -8.01 -34.34 -28.54
N TYR A 537 -9.23 -34.19 -27.99
CA TYR A 537 -9.82 -35.16 -27.05
C TYR A 537 -10.15 -36.51 -27.72
N ALA A 538 -10.61 -36.51 -28.97
CA ALA A 538 -10.81 -37.74 -29.73
C ALA A 538 -9.49 -38.48 -29.97
N THR A 539 -8.42 -37.75 -30.32
CA THR A 539 -7.07 -38.31 -30.44
C THR A 539 -6.58 -38.86 -29.10
N ALA A 540 -6.75 -38.13 -28.00
CA ALA A 540 -6.36 -38.59 -26.67
C ALA A 540 -7.08 -39.88 -26.25
N LEU A 541 -8.38 -40.01 -26.58
CA LEU A 541 -9.13 -41.25 -26.36
C LEU A 541 -8.56 -42.43 -27.17
N VAL A 542 -8.23 -42.19 -28.45
CA VAL A 542 -7.62 -43.23 -29.30
C VAL A 542 -6.25 -43.65 -28.79
N VAL A 543 -5.45 -42.70 -28.28
CA VAL A 543 -4.18 -43.01 -27.60
C VAL A 543 -4.43 -43.85 -26.35
N ALA A 544 -5.38 -43.46 -25.51
CA ALA A 544 -5.72 -44.20 -24.29
C ALA A 544 -6.23 -45.62 -24.60
N LEU A 545 -7.02 -45.80 -25.67
CA LEU A 545 -7.45 -47.11 -26.16
C LEU A 545 -6.28 -47.94 -26.69
N SER A 546 -5.36 -47.32 -27.44
CA SER A 546 -4.17 -48.00 -27.96
C SER A 546 -3.23 -48.45 -26.84
N ALA A 547 -3.13 -47.68 -25.76
CA ALA A 547 -2.37 -48.05 -24.57
C ALA A 547 -2.96 -49.25 -23.79
N LEU A 548 -4.20 -49.66 -24.06
CA LEU A 548 -4.77 -50.92 -23.56
C LEU A 548 -4.45 -52.12 -24.46
N THR A 549 -3.89 -51.90 -25.65
CA THR A 549 -3.50 -52.97 -26.57
C THR A 549 -2.05 -53.37 -26.32
N ASP A 550 -1.72 -54.64 -26.53
CA ASP A 550 -0.33 -55.14 -26.48
C ASP A 550 0.53 -54.69 -27.69
N LEU A 551 0.05 -53.71 -28.47
CA LEU A 551 0.74 -53.20 -29.65
C LEU A 551 1.93 -52.32 -29.24
N ALA A 552 3.07 -52.50 -29.90
CA ALA A 552 4.22 -51.63 -29.69
C ALA A 552 3.89 -50.17 -30.07
N ALA A 553 4.43 -49.21 -29.30
CA ALA A 553 4.18 -47.77 -29.44
C ALA A 553 4.28 -47.19 -30.87
N PRO A 554 5.18 -47.66 -31.77
CA PRO A 554 5.22 -47.19 -33.15
C PRO A 554 3.90 -47.43 -33.92
N TRP A 555 3.14 -48.48 -33.58
CA TRP A 555 1.89 -48.83 -34.24
C TRP A 555 0.71 -47.97 -33.80
N TRP A 556 0.84 -47.20 -32.71
CA TRP A 556 -0.19 -46.27 -32.25
C TRP A 556 -0.34 -45.06 -33.18
N ALA A 557 0.66 -44.77 -34.02
CA ALA A 557 0.64 -43.65 -34.95
C ALA A 557 -0.49 -43.78 -36.00
N LEU A 558 -0.81 -45.01 -36.44
CA LEU A 558 -1.84 -45.27 -37.45
C LEU A 558 -3.26 -44.87 -36.98
N PRO A 559 -3.78 -45.36 -35.84
CA PRO A 559 -5.09 -44.96 -35.35
C PRO A 559 -5.13 -43.48 -34.92
N VAL A 560 -4.02 -42.92 -34.44
CA VAL A 560 -3.90 -41.49 -34.09
C VAL A 560 -4.05 -40.58 -35.32
N LEU A 561 -3.43 -40.93 -36.45
CA LEU A 561 -3.53 -40.17 -37.70
C LEU A 561 -4.89 -40.29 -38.37
N ALA A 562 -5.64 -41.36 -38.10
CA ALA A 562 -6.98 -41.57 -38.64
C ALA A 562 -8.01 -40.54 -38.11
N VAL A 563 -7.84 -40.03 -36.88
CA VAL A 563 -8.76 -39.07 -36.25
C VAL A 563 -8.83 -37.73 -37.00
N PRO A 564 -7.72 -36.99 -37.21
CA PRO A 564 -7.77 -35.75 -37.98
C PRO A 564 -8.20 -36.00 -39.43
N ALA A 565 -7.78 -37.11 -40.04
CA ALA A 565 -8.18 -37.48 -41.40
C ALA A 565 -9.71 -37.67 -41.55
N ALA A 566 -10.34 -38.38 -40.60
CA ALA A 566 -11.78 -38.55 -40.56
C ALA A 566 -12.53 -37.24 -40.35
N VAL A 567 -12.00 -36.35 -39.50
CA VAL A 567 -12.59 -35.02 -39.25
C VAL A 567 -12.47 -34.13 -40.49
N THR A 568 -11.35 -34.17 -41.21
CA THR A 568 -11.21 -33.44 -42.48
C THR A 568 -12.10 -34.00 -43.59
N ALA A 569 -12.35 -35.31 -43.61
CA ALA A 569 -13.23 -35.95 -44.59
C ALA A 569 -14.72 -35.72 -44.32
N ALA A 570 -15.11 -35.51 -43.06
CA ALA A 570 -16.48 -35.26 -42.62
C ALA A 570 -16.81 -33.75 -42.45
N GLY A 571 -15.81 -32.87 -42.54
CA GLY A 571 -16.02 -31.43 -42.56
C GLY A 571 -16.66 -30.96 -43.87
N PRO A 572 -17.38 -29.82 -43.87
CA PRO A 572 -17.92 -29.22 -45.08
C PRO A 572 -16.86 -28.70 -46.04
#